data_AF-A0A485AQ07-F1
#
_entry.id   AF-A0A485AQ07-F1
#
_cell.length_a   1.000
_cell.length_b   1.000
_cell.length_c   1.000
_cell.angle_alpha   90.00
_cell.angle_beta   90.00
_cell.angle_gamma   90.00
#
_symmetry.space_group_name_H-M   'P 1'
#
loop_
_entity.id
_entity.type
_entity.pdbx_description
1 polymer ?
#
loop_
_entity_poly.entity_id
_entity_poly.type
_entity_poly.pdbx_seq_one_letter_code
_entity_poly.pdbx_strand_id
1 'polypeptide(L)'
;MTATRMKFAIDDGSTNVKISWIENGTLKTVVSPNSFRKDWKSAALLRGQSVYNYTIGTTKYTYDATSDKALSTTHIDYQYDDLNLLAVHHALLLTGLAPCDVEVIVDAANHPVLQPGRLPAQRKPH
;
A
#
# COMPACT_ATOMS: atom_id res chain seq x y z
N MET A 1 2.49 -21.52 -20.43
CA MET A 1 2.60 -20.10 -20.85
C MET A 1 2.86 -19.28 -19.60
N THR A 2 4.02 -18.64 -19.50
CA THR A 2 4.30 -17.64 -18.45
C THR A 2 3.60 -16.36 -18.86
N ALA A 3 2.49 -16.03 -18.19
CA ALA A 3 1.84 -14.74 -18.38
C ALA A 3 2.80 -13.63 -17.94
N THR A 4 3.01 -12.62 -18.79
CA THR A 4 3.77 -11.42 -18.41
C THR A 4 3.03 -10.74 -17.26
N ARG A 5 3.63 -10.72 -16.07
CA ARG A 5 3.09 -10.01 -14.92
C ARG A 5 3.24 -8.50 -15.10
N MET A 6 2.26 -7.76 -14.60
CA MET A 6 2.32 -6.30 -14.61
C MET A 6 3.42 -5.82 -13.67
N LYS A 7 4.27 -4.93 -14.15
CA LYS A 7 5.44 -4.42 -13.42
C LYS A 7 5.19 -3.02 -12.91
N PHE A 8 5.47 -2.80 -11.62
CA PHE A 8 5.39 -1.50 -10.97
C PHE A 8 6.74 -1.11 -10.39
N ALA A 9 7.13 0.14 -10.59
CA ALA A 9 8.18 0.78 -9.80
C ALA A 9 7.53 1.56 -8.66
N ILE A 10 7.99 1.32 -7.43
CA ILE A 10 7.39 1.82 -6.19
C ILE A 10 8.46 2.52 -5.36
N ASP A 11 8.31 3.82 -5.15
CA ASP A 11 9.01 4.60 -4.11
C ASP A 11 8.10 4.54 -2.87
N ASP A 12 8.47 3.75 -1.87
CA ASP A 12 7.64 3.40 -0.74
C ASP A 12 7.87 4.27 0.50
N GLY A 13 8.32 5.52 0.31
CA GLY A 13 8.66 6.43 1.40
C GLY A 13 7.59 6.59 2.50
N SER A 14 8.05 6.80 3.74
CA SER A 14 7.18 6.86 4.93
C SER A 14 6.12 7.95 4.92
N THR A 15 6.29 9.01 4.12
CA THR A 15 5.29 10.06 3.94
C THR A 15 4.28 9.72 2.84
N ASN A 16 4.77 9.30 1.68
CA ASN A 16 3.94 8.98 0.52
C ASN A 16 4.55 7.79 -0.22
N VAL A 17 3.68 6.88 -0.66
CA VAL A 17 4.02 5.87 -1.66
C VAL A 17 3.74 6.44 -3.04
N LYS A 18 4.71 6.34 -3.94
CA LYS A 18 4.56 6.70 -5.35
C LYS A 18 4.73 5.46 -6.21
N ILE A 19 3.78 5.22 -7.09
CA ILE A 19 3.78 4.08 -8.01
C ILE A 19 3.85 4.60 -9.43
N SER A 20 4.64 3.95 -10.27
CA SER A 20 4.64 4.16 -11.72
C SER A 20 4.64 2.84 -12.49
N TRP A 21 3.96 2.84 -13.64
CA TRP A 21 3.93 1.71 -14.57
C TRP A 21 3.72 2.20 -16.01
N ILE A 22 4.02 1.33 -16.96
CA ILE A 22 3.72 1.57 -18.37
C ILE A 22 2.45 0.80 -18.74
N GLU A 23 1.46 1.50 -19.27
CA GLU A 23 0.24 0.93 -19.82
C GLU A 23 0.06 1.45 -21.24
N ASN A 24 0.00 0.54 -22.22
CA ASN A 24 -0.14 0.89 -23.64
C ASN A 24 0.89 1.93 -24.11
N GLY A 25 2.15 1.80 -23.68
CA GLY A 25 3.23 2.73 -24.02
C GLY A 25 3.18 4.08 -23.29
N THR A 26 2.21 4.28 -22.39
CA THR A 26 2.05 5.52 -21.61
C THR A 26 2.48 5.32 -20.17
N LEU A 27 3.29 6.25 -19.65
CA LEU A 27 3.62 6.30 -18.23
C LEU A 27 2.40 6.72 -17.41
N LYS A 28 2.03 5.87 -16.45
CA LYS A 28 0.98 6.13 -15.46
C LYS A 28 1.63 6.26 -14.08
N THR A 29 1.02 7.07 -13.22
CA THR A 29 1.49 7.29 -11.86
C THR A 29 0.35 7.41 -10.87
N VAL A 30 0.63 7.04 -9.62
CA VAL A 30 -0.25 7.27 -8.45
C VAL A 30 0.62 7.73 -7.29
N VAL A 31 0.10 8.66 -6.48
CA VAL A 31 0.70 9.04 -5.19
C VAL A 31 -0.34 8.81 -4.11
N SER A 32 0.06 8.12 -3.04
CA SER A 32 -0.80 7.80 -1.90
C SER A 32 -0.10 8.20 -0.61
N PRO A 33 -0.74 8.99 0.26
CA PRO A 33 -0.17 9.32 1.56
C PRO A 33 -0.23 8.10 2.47
N ASN A 34 0.75 7.99 3.35
CA ASN A 34 0.77 6.95 4.36
C ASN A 34 -0.03 7.40 5.58
N SER A 35 -1.31 7.02 5.62
CA SER A 35 -2.22 7.46 6.67
C SER A 35 -3.13 6.33 7.13
N PHE A 36 -2.58 5.45 7.97
CA PHE A 36 -3.28 4.31 8.54
C PHE A 36 -3.42 4.45 10.04
N ARG A 37 -4.56 4.03 10.56
CA ARG A 37 -4.78 3.85 11.99
C ARG A 37 -5.19 2.42 12.29
N LYS A 38 -4.88 1.98 13.51
CA LYS A 38 -5.40 0.71 14.04
C LYS A 38 -6.91 0.82 14.24
N ASP A 39 -7.54 -0.35 14.20
CA ASP A 39 -8.99 -0.57 14.23
C ASP A 39 -9.72 -0.12 12.97
N TRP A 40 -10.83 -0.80 12.68
CA TRP A 40 -11.64 -0.51 11.51
C TRP A 40 -12.50 0.73 11.69
N LYS A 41 -12.71 1.47 10.60
CA LYS A 41 -13.81 2.43 10.52
C LYS A 41 -15.09 1.66 10.21
N SER A 42 -16.17 1.93 10.95
CA SER A 42 -17.50 1.47 10.55
C SER A 42 -17.92 2.18 9.26
N ALA A 43 -18.27 1.40 8.24
CA ALA A 43 -18.80 1.93 6.99
C ALA A 43 -20.23 2.49 7.14
N ALA A 44 -20.95 2.14 8.20
CA ALA A 44 -22.34 2.53 8.43
C ALA A 44 -22.55 4.05 8.58
N LEU A 45 -21.49 4.81 8.89
CA LEU A 45 -21.54 6.27 9.07
C LEU A 45 -21.16 7.06 7.82
N LEU A 46 -20.71 6.38 6.76
CA LEU A 46 -20.08 7.02 5.61
C LEU A 46 -20.98 6.88 4.39
N ARG A 47 -21.84 7.89 4.19
CA ARG A 47 -22.83 8.02 3.12
C ARG A 47 -22.24 7.87 1.70
N GLY A 48 -21.95 6.64 1.29
CA GLY A 48 -21.41 6.32 -0.04
C GLY A 48 -19.91 6.58 -0.23
N GLN A 49 -19.15 6.85 0.84
CA GLN A 49 -17.69 6.99 0.74
C GLN A 49 -17.01 5.62 0.87
N SER A 50 -16.06 5.35 -0.01
CA SER A 50 -15.24 4.13 0.05
C SER A 50 -14.42 4.08 1.34
N VAL A 51 -14.61 3.00 2.11
CA VAL A 51 -13.79 2.68 3.28
C VAL A 51 -12.78 1.62 2.90
N TYR A 52 -11.52 1.84 3.24
CA TYR A 52 -10.46 0.86 3.03
C TYR A 52 -10.02 0.29 4.38
N ASN A 53 -10.66 -0.81 4.74
CA ASN A 53 -10.33 -1.60 5.93
C ASN A 53 -9.45 -2.79 5.53
N TYR A 54 -8.40 -3.03 6.31
CA TYR A 54 -7.39 -4.06 6.09
C TYR A 54 -7.20 -4.93 7.33
N THR A 55 -6.62 -6.11 7.14
CA THR A 55 -6.20 -6.98 8.23
C THR A 55 -4.85 -7.58 7.92
N ILE A 56 -3.92 -7.52 8.88
CA ILE A 56 -2.67 -8.26 8.86
C ILE A 56 -2.65 -9.14 10.12
N GLY A 57 -2.60 -10.46 9.93
CA GLY A 57 -2.83 -11.42 11.01
C GLY A 57 -4.20 -11.19 11.67
N THR A 58 -4.19 -10.80 12.94
CA THR A 58 -5.40 -10.45 13.71
C THR A 58 -5.61 -8.95 13.86
N THR A 59 -4.64 -8.12 13.44
CA THR A 59 -4.68 -6.68 13.64
C THR A 59 -5.47 -6.02 12.52
N LYS A 60 -6.39 -5.14 12.92
CA LYS A 60 -7.27 -4.38 12.03
C LYS A 60 -6.67 -3.01 11.77
N TYR A 61 -6.73 -2.58 10.52
CA TYR A 61 -6.28 -1.26 10.10
C TYR A 61 -7.32 -0.62 9.19
N THR A 62 -7.34 0.70 9.16
CA THR A 62 -8.12 1.46 8.18
C THR A 62 -7.29 2.60 7.64
N TYR A 63 -7.41 2.83 6.34
CA TYR A 63 -6.90 4.04 5.72
C TYR A 63 -7.75 5.23 6.16
N ASP A 64 -7.09 6.36 6.41
CA ASP A 64 -7.68 7.59 6.88
C ASP A 64 -6.99 8.81 6.28
N ALA A 65 -7.36 9.19 5.06
CA ALA A 65 -6.79 10.37 4.40
C ALA A 65 -6.94 11.69 5.20
N THR A 66 -7.81 11.72 6.22
CA THR A 66 -8.00 12.90 7.09
C THR A 66 -7.14 12.88 8.34
N SER A 67 -6.38 11.82 8.58
CA SER A 67 -5.50 11.76 9.74
C SER A 67 -4.23 12.56 9.48
N ASP A 68 -4.07 13.66 10.22
CA ASP A 68 -2.83 14.45 10.28
C ASP A 68 -1.73 13.79 11.13
N LYS A 69 -1.93 12.53 11.53
CA LYS A 69 -0.90 11.77 12.26
C LYS A 69 0.20 11.38 11.29
N ALA A 70 1.16 12.28 11.11
CA ALA A 70 2.47 11.93 10.59
C ALA A 70 3.01 10.77 11.43
N LEU A 71 3.44 9.68 10.77
CA LEU A 71 4.08 8.59 11.48
C LEU A 71 5.34 9.10 12.16
N SER A 72 5.33 9.09 13.49
CA SER A 72 6.53 9.28 14.30
C SER A 72 7.31 7.97 14.32
N THR A 73 7.80 7.56 13.16
CA THR A 73 8.67 6.39 12.99
C THR A 73 9.97 6.86 12.36
N THR A 74 11.09 6.28 12.75
CA THR A 74 12.32 6.47 11.99
C THR A 74 12.11 5.90 10.58
N HIS A 75 12.75 6.49 9.56
CA HIS A 75 12.56 6.03 8.17
C HIS A 75 12.92 4.55 7.98
N ILE A 76 13.81 3.99 8.82
CA ILE A 76 14.28 2.60 8.69
C ILE A 76 13.24 1.62 9.24
N ASP A 77 12.75 1.82 10.47
CA ASP A 77 11.79 0.90 11.10
C ASP A 77 10.50 0.77 10.26
N TYR A 78 10.08 1.89 9.67
CA TYR A 78 8.91 1.93 8.81
C TYR A 78 9.03 0.98 7.61
N GLN A 79 10.20 0.86 6.96
CA GLN A 79 10.36 0.00 5.77
C GLN A 79 10.10 -1.48 6.05
N TYR A 80 10.11 -1.88 7.31
CA TYR A 80 9.84 -3.26 7.73
C TYR A 80 8.49 -3.42 8.46
N ASP A 81 7.77 -2.32 8.71
CA ASP A 81 6.51 -2.31 9.46
C ASP A 81 5.31 -2.74 8.60
N ASP A 82 4.24 -3.20 9.23
CA ASP A 82 2.92 -3.50 8.64
C ASP A 82 2.32 -2.28 7.96
N LEU A 83 2.65 -1.09 8.44
CA LEU A 83 2.21 0.16 7.83
C LEU A 83 2.79 0.37 6.43
N ASN A 84 4.05 -0.01 6.17
CA ASN A 84 4.62 0.03 4.82
C ASN A 84 3.89 -0.93 3.89
N LEU A 85 3.67 -2.17 4.32
CA LEU A 85 2.92 -3.16 3.55
C LEU A 85 1.53 -2.64 3.18
N LEU A 86 0.81 -2.06 4.14
CA LEU A 86 -0.51 -1.47 3.91
C LEU A 86 -0.48 -0.30 2.94
N ALA A 87 0.51 0.60 3.07
CA ALA A 87 0.65 1.76 2.21
C ALA A 87 0.90 1.36 0.76
N VAL A 88 1.78 0.39 0.51
CA VAL A 88 2.02 -0.16 -0.83
C VAL A 88 0.78 -0.82 -1.40
N HIS A 89 0.11 -1.69 -0.63
CA HIS A 89 -1.12 -2.35 -1.09
C HIS A 89 -2.26 -1.36 -1.37
N HIS A 90 -2.40 -0.31 -0.55
CA HIS A 90 -3.40 0.72 -0.77
C HIS A 90 -3.09 1.56 -2.01
N ALA A 91 -1.83 1.97 -2.21
CA ALA A 91 -1.41 2.67 -3.41
C ALA A 91 -1.66 1.83 -4.69
N LEU A 92 -1.44 0.51 -4.64
CA LEU A 92 -1.77 -0.40 -5.74
C LEU A 92 -3.27 -0.43 -6.05
N LEU A 93 -4.14 -0.41 -5.03
CA LEU A 93 -5.59 -0.34 -5.23
C LEU A 93 -6.02 0.98 -5.88
N LEU A 94 -5.31 2.08 -5.62
CA LEU A 94 -5.59 3.38 -6.21
C LEU A 94 -5.16 3.50 -7.69
N THR A 95 -4.45 2.51 -8.25
CA THR A 95 -4.18 2.45 -9.70
C THR A 95 -5.45 2.25 -10.52
N GLY A 96 -6.54 1.78 -9.91
CA GLY A 96 -7.79 1.45 -10.59
C GLY A 96 -7.76 0.13 -11.36
N LEU A 97 -6.63 -0.58 -11.35
CA LEU A 97 -6.49 -1.88 -11.99
C LEU A 97 -7.24 -2.95 -11.20
N ALA A 98 -7.79 -3.93 -11.93
CA ALA A 98 -8.37 -5.11 -11.30
C ALA A 98 -7.28 -5.85 -10.51
N PRO A 99 -7.50 -6.23 -9.24
CA PRO A 99 -6.51 -6.94 -8.44
C PRO A 99 -5.98 -8.19 -9.14
N CYS A 100 -4.66 -8.31 -9.24
CA CYS A 100 -3.98 -9.40 -9.93
C CYS A 100 -2.58 -9.62 -9.32
N ASP A 101 -1.91 -10.70 -9.76
CA ASP A 101 -0.50 -10.91 -9.47
C ASP A 101 0.36 -9.82 -10.15
N VAL A 102 1.24 -9.20 -9.37
CA VAL A 102 2.12 -8.13 -9.84
C VAL A 102 3.58 -8.44 -9.53
N GLU A 103 4.48 -7.88 -10.33
CA GLU A 103 5.91 -7.80 -10.04
C GLU A 103 6.21 -6.36 -9.59
N VAL A 104 6.84 -6.21 -8.43
CA VAL A 104 7.16 -4.89 -7.88
C VAL A 104 8.67 -4.71 -7.77
N ILE A 105 9.13 -3.53 -8.15
CA ILE A 105 10.49 -3.05 -7.91
C ILE A 105 10.32 -1.92 -6.90
N VAL A 106 10.87 -2.10 -5.71
CA VAL A 106 10.73 -1.15 -4.59
C VAL A 106 12.05 -0.44 -4.36
N ASP A 107 12.02 0.89 -4.31
CA ASP A 107 13.17 1.70 -3.91
C ASP A 107 13.16 1.89 -2.40
N ALA A 108 13.86 1.01 -1.69
CA ALA A 108 14.13 1.22 -0.29
C ALA A 108 15.32 2.16 -0.17
N ALA A 109 15.05 3.47 -0.06
CA ALA A 109 16.06 4.51 0.10
C ALA A 109 16.97 4.37 1.36
N ASN A 110 16.98 3.21 2.06
CA ASN A 110 17.89 2.91 3.18
C ASN A 110 17.95 1.41 3.60
N HIS A 111 18.04 0.44 2.69
CA HIS A 111 18.12 -0.97 3.09
C HIS A 111 19.55 -1.57 3.04
N PRO A 112 20.22 -1.84 4.17
CA PRO A 112 21.25 -2.88 4.22
C PRO A 112 20.56 -4.25 4.16
N VAL A 113 20.62 -4.89 2.98
CA VAL A 113 20.47 -6.34 2.77
C VAL A 113 19.15 -7.02 3.22
N LEU A 114 18.28 -7.22 2.21
CA LEU A 114 17.31 -8.31 2.01
C LEU A 114 17.13 -9.36 3.14
N GLN A 115 15.92 -9.47 3.71
CA GLN A 115 15.48 -10.69 4.41
C GLN A 115 14.16 -11.26 3.83
N PRO A 116 14.11 -12.54 3.44
CA PRO A 116 12.90 -13.20 2.92
C PRO A 116 11.97 -13.70 4.04
N GLY A 117 10.63 -13.61 3.86
CA GLY A 117 9.66 -14.33 4.71
C GLY A 117 8.30 -13.70 5.01
N ARG A 118 7.90 -12.57 4.40
CA ARG A 118 6.66 -11.85 4.78
C ARG A 118 5.44 -12.25 3.95
N LEU A 119 4.28 -12.41 4.61
CA LEU A 119 2.99 -12.74 4.00
C LEU A 119 2.29 -11.49 3.40
N PRO A 120 1.56 -11.61 2.28
CA PRO A 120 0.87 -10.47 1.64
C PRO A 120 -0.39 -10.03 2.40
N ALA A 121 -0.72 -8.74 2.36
CA ALA A 121 -1.95 -8.21 2.95
C ALA A 121 -3.18 -8.55 2.08
N GLN A 122 -4.30 -8.93 2.72
CA GLN A 122 -5.55 -9.27 2.03
C GLN A 122 -6.63 -8.19 2.24
N ARG A 123 -7.25 -7.74 1.15
CA ARG A 123 -8.43 -6.86 1.19
C ARG A 123 -9.69 -7.71 1.36
N LYS A 124 -10.53 -7.41 2.37
CA LYS A 124 -11.86 -8.02 2.46
C LYS A 124 -12.89 -7.20 1.65
N PRO A 125 -13.71 -7.85 0.80
CA PRO A 125 -14.89 -7.21 0.24
C PRO A 125 -15.96 -7.01 1.32
N HIS A 126 -16.78 -5.97 1.17
CA HIS A 126 -17.98 -5.73 1.96
C HIS A 126 -19.11 -6.64 1.49
#